data_AF-A0A1V2H8M5-F1
#
_entry.id   AF-A0A1V2H8M5-F1
#
_cell.length_a   1.000
_cell.length_b   1.000
_cell.length_c   1.000
_cell.angle_alpha   90.00
_cell.angle_beta   90.00
_cell.angle_gamma   90.00
#
_symmetry.space_group_name_H-M   'P 1'
#
loop_
_entity.id
_entity.type
_entity.pdbx_description
1 polymer ?
#
loop_
_entity_poly.entity_id
_entity_poly.type
_entity_poly.pdbx_seq_one_letter_code
_entity_poly.pdbx_strand_id
1 'polypeptide(L)'
;MLAPLMLAALPAAAATPPAPDVSLSRCLRAAQGGIEAAQCYGEAEDQARAQQARLLTTMRAKLARPGPSGTDYPAAARLLEEGQAAWEKYVAADCRLLETVFGDGNAQSLASAECEVKHYVARNRGLEQIRKDFLD
;
A
#
# COMPACT_ATOMS: atom_id res chain seq x y z
N MET A 1 39.00 25.19 -11.81
CA MET A 1 37.85 25.83 -11.12
C MET A 1 36.76 24.78 -11.01
N LEU A 2 36.55 24.20 -9.83
CA LEU A 2 35.50 23.22 -9.55
C LEU A 2 34.37 23.95 -8.81
N ALA A 3 33.18 23.97 -9.39
CA ALA A 3 31.99 24.51 -8.73
C ALA A 3 31.49 23.51 -7.68
N PRO A 4 31.15 23.96 -6.45
CA PRO A 4 30.63 23.06 -5.43
C PRO A 4 29.16 22.74 -5.72
N LEU A 5 28.86 21.45 -5.87
CA LEU A 5 27.49 20.93 -5.85
C LEU A 5 26.90 21.14 -4.45
N MET A 6 26.00 22.10 -4.33
CA MET A 6 25.09 22.21 -3.19
C MET A 6 24.05 21.09 -3.30
N LEU A 7 24.24 19.98 -2.59
CA LEU A 7 23.16 19.05 -2.31
C LEU A 7 22.17 19.77 -1.37
N ALA A 8 21.05 20.22 -1.91
CA ALA A 8 19.91 20.61 -1.09
C ALA A 8 19.41 19.37 -0.36
N ALA A 9 19.58 19.34 0.96
CA ALA A 9 18.99 18.32 1.81
C ALA A 9 17.47 18.46 1.76
N LEU A 10 16.81 17.59 0.99
CA LEU A 10 15.37 17.40 1.09
C LEU A 10 15.08 16.92 2.53
N PRO A 11 14.16 17.56 3.26
CA PRO A 11 13.77 17.04 4.55
C PRO A 11 13.20 15.65 4.33
N ALA A 12 13.86 14.64 4.88
CA ALA A 12 13.29 13.32 5.00
C ALA A 12 12.04 13.47 5.87
N ALA A 13 10.87 13.57 5.22
CA ALA A 13 9.61 13.45 5.91
C ALA A 13 9.67 12.08 6.61
N ALA A 14 9.83 12.09 7.93
CA ALA A 14 9.77 10.89 8.72
C ALA A 14 8.42 10.26 8.42
N ALA A 15 8.42 9.16 7.67
CA ALA A 15 7.21 8.42 7.37
C ALA A 15 6.68 7.91 8.70
N THR A 16 5.70 8.61 9.27
CA THR A 16 5.02 8.16 10.49
C THR A 16 4.55 6.74 10.23
N PRO A 17 4.94 5.76 11.05
CA PRO A 17 4.51 4.38 10.83
C PRO A 17 2.98 4.37 10.77
N PRO A 18 2.39 3.56 9.89
CA PRO A 18 0.94 3.53 9.76
C PRO A 18 0.30 3.28 11.12
N ALA A 19 -0.69 4.12 11.45
CA ALA A 19 -1.54 3.88 12.60
C ALA A 19 -2.07 2.44 12.52
N PRO A 20 -1.99 1.67 13.61
CA PRO A 20 -2.38 0.26 13.60
C PRO A 20 -3.85 0.16 13.22
N ASP A 21 -4.17 -0.78 12.33
CA ASP A 21 -5.56 -1.12 12.05
C ASP A 21 -6.21 -1.61 13.35
N VAL A 22 -7.16 -0.81 13.85
CA VAL A 22 -7.85 -1.05 15.12
C VAL A 22 -8.64 -2.36 15.06
N SER A 23 -9.10 -2.76 13.88
CA SER A 23 -9.82 -4.01 13.63
C SER A 23 -8.88 -5.21 13.76
N LEU A 24 -7.78 -5.22 13.00
CA LEU A 24 -6.77 -6.29 13.07
C LEU A 24 -6.19 -6.42 14.49
N SER A 25 -5.84 -5.30 15.13
CA SER A 25 -5.30 -5.30 16.49
C SER A 25 -6.29 -5.85 17.52
N ARG A 26 -7.60 -5.66 17.30
CA ARG A 26 -8.65 -6.22 18.16
C ARG A 26 -8.81 -7.72 17.91
N CYS A 27 -8.80 -8.16 16.65
CA CYS A 27 -8.88 -9.56 16.28
C CYS A 27 -7.70 -10.35 16.86
N LEU A 28 -6.47 -9.87 16.67
CA LEU A 28 -5.25 -10.52 17.19
C LEU A 28 -5.25 -10.64 18.72
N ARG A 29 -5.84 -9.67 19.45
CA ARG A 29 -6.00 -9.77 20.91
C ARG A 29 -7.04 -10.80 21.36
N ALA A 30 -8.00 -11.13 20.49
CA ALA A 30 -9.02 -12.13 20.76
C ALA A 30 -8.62 -13.54 20.30
N ALA A 31 -7.61 -13.65 19.44
CA ALA A 31 -7.07 -14.92 18.94
C ALA A 31 -6.43 -15.73 20.09
N GLN A 32 -6.74 -17.03 20.12
CA GLN A 32 -6.23 -17.97 21.15
C GLN A 32 -5.11 -18.86 20.63
N GLY A 33 -4.79 -18.78 19.34
CA GLY A 33 -3.79 -19.60 18.67
C GLY A 33 -3.42 -19.09 17.28
N GLY A 34 -2.54 -19.82 16.61
CA GLY A 34 -2.02 -19.45 15.28
C GLY A 34 -3.07 -19.49 14.18
N ILE A 35 -4.11 -20.34 14.31
CA ILE A 35 -5.18 -20.45 13.32
C ILE A 35 -6.07 -19.21 13.35
N GLU A 36 -6.49 -18.79 14.54
CA GLU A 36 -7.30 -17.59 14.73
C GLU A 36 -6.51 -16.34 14.34
N ALA A 37 -5.21 -16.30 14.63
CA ALA A 37 -4.33 -15.23 14.15
C ALA A 37 -4.26 -15.19 12.61
N ALA A 38 -4.15 -16.34 11.94
CA ALA A 38 -4.15 -16.41 10.48
C ALA A 38 -5.48 -15.92 9.89
N GLN A 39 -6.62 -16.26 10.52
CA GLN A 39 -7.93 -15.73 10.13
C GLN A 39 -7.98 -14.20 10.25
N CYS A 40 -7.46 -13.63 11.34
CA CYS A 40 -7.40 -12.18 11.52
C CYS A 40 -6.60 -11.48 10.40
N TYR A 41 -5.46 -12.04 10.01
CA TYR A 41 -4.67 -11.47 8.91
C TYR A 41 -5.39 -11.62 7.56
N GLY A 42 -6.01 -12.76 7.28
CA GLY A 42 -6.79 -12.97 6.05
C GLY A 42 -7.96 -11.97 5.93
N GLU A 43 -8.72 -11.77 7.00
CA GLU A 43 -9.81 -10.78 7.02
C GLU A 43 -9.29 -9.35 6.80
N ALA A 44 -8.16 -9.00 7.43
CA ALA A 44 -7.56 -7.68 7.26
C ALA A 44 -7.04 -7.47 5.83
N GLU A 45 -6.45 -8.49 5.23
CA GLU A 45 -5.98 -8.47 3.85
C GLU A 45 -7.14 -8.26 2.87
N ASP A 46 -8.22 -9.03 3.00
CA ASP A 46 -9.42 -8.91 2.18
C ASP A 46 -10.03 -7.50 2.28
N GLN A 47 -10.12 -6.96 3.50
CA GLN A 47 -10.61 -5.60 3.73
C GLN A 47 -9.72 -4.55 3.05
N ALA A 48 -8.40 -4.69 3.17
CA ALA A 48 -7.44 -3.76 2.60
C ALA A 48 -7.41 -3.84 1.05
N ARG A 49 -7.50 -5.04 0.47
CA ARG A 49 -7.66 -5.25 -0.98
C ARG A 49 -8.96 -4.63 -1.48
N ALA A 50 -10.08 -4.88 -0.80
CA ALA A 50 -11.38 -4.32 -1.16
C ALA A 50 -11.39 -2.78 -1.09
N GLN A 51 -10.71 -2.19 -0.10
CA GLN A 51 -10.53 -0.75 -0.03
C GLN A 51 -9.69 -0.23 -1.21
N GLN A 52 -8.59 -0.89 -1.54
CA GLN A 52 -7.74 -0.50 -2.68
C GLN A 52 -8.53 -0.50 -3.99
N ALA A 53 -9.30 -1.57 -4.22
CA ALA A 53 -10.14 -1.72 -5.41
C ALA A 53 -11.15 -0.56 -5.54
N ARG A 54 -11.79 -0.17 -4.43
CA ARG A 54 -12.70 0.99 -4.40
C ARG A 54 -11.96 2.29 -4.74
N LEU A 55 -10.80 2.53 -4.11
CA LEU A 55 -9.99 3.73 -4.37
C LEU A 55 -9.56 3.85 -5.82
N LEU A 56 -8.99 2.79 -6.38
CA LEU A 56 -8.56 2.76 -7.78
C LEU A 56 -9.74 2.97 -8.72
N THR A 57 -10.89 2.35 -8.44
CA THR A 57 -12.12 2.56 -9.23
C THR A 57 -12.55 4.03 -9.22
N THR A 58 -12.57 4.67 -8.05
CA THR A 58 -12.89 6.10 -7.94
C THR A 58 -11.90 6.98 -8.69
N MET A 59 -10.59 6.73 -8.54
CA MET A 59 -9.55 7.51 -9.21
C MET A 59 -9.63 7.35 -10.74
N ARG A 60 -9.81 6.13 -11.24
CA ARG A 60 -10.04 5.85 -12.67
C ARG A 60 -11.25 6.62 -13.20
N ALA A 61 -12.36 6.60 -12.47
CA ALA A 61 -13.57 7.31 -12.86
C ALA A 61 -13.39 8.84 -12.91
N LYS A 62 -12.55 9.41 -12.03
CA LYS A 62 -12.21 10.84 -12.08
C LYS A 62 -11.30 11.16 -13.27
N LEU A 63 -10.25 10.36 -13.47
CA LEU A 63 -9.25 10.54 -14.52
C LEU A 63 -9.81 10.28 -15.94
N ALA A 64 -10.94 9.58 -16.06
CA ALA A 64 -11.65 9.40 -17.32
C ALA A 64 -12.38 10.66 -17.82
N ARG A 65 -12.48 11.71 -16.99
CA ARG A 65 -13.13 12.98 -17.34
C ARG A 65 -12.09 14.02 -17.77
N PRO A 66 -12.46 15.05 -18.55
CA PRO A 66 -11.59 16.20 -18.77
C PRO A 66 -11.12 16.79 -17.44
N GLY A 67 -9.80 16.93 -17.29
CA GLY A 67 -9.21 17.58 -16.13
C GLY A 67 -9.29 19.11 -16.22
N PRO A 68 -8.89 19.82 -15.16
CA PRO A 68 -8.70 21.27 -15.20
C PRO A 68 -7.73 21.70 -16.32
N SER A 69 -7.84 22.95 -16.75
CA SER A 69 -6.94 23.52 -17.77
C SER A 69 -5.46 23.32 -17.39
N GLY A 70 -4.66 22.84 -18.34
CA GLY A 70 -3.23 22.57 -18.15
C GLY A 70 -2.90 21.21 -17.52
N THR A 71 -3.90 20.36 -17.24
CA THR A 71 -3.67 19.00 -16.75
C THR A 71 -3.82 17.95 -17.87
N ASP A 72 -3.09 16.83 -17.75
CA ASP A 72 -3.18 15.69 -18.66
C ASP A 72 -3.71 14.46 -17.89
N TYR A 73 -5.03 14.43 -17.68
CA TYR A 73 -5.71 13.32 -17.00
C TYR A 73 -5.58 11.97 -17.75
N PRO A 74 -5.61 11.91 -19.09
CA PRO A 74 -5.29 10.68 -19.82
C PRO A 74 -3.88 10.14 -19.56
N ALA A 75 -2.86 10.99 -19.46
CA ALA A 75 -1.53 10.56 -19.03
C ALA A 75 -1.52 10.10 -17.56
N ALA A 76 -2.18 10.83 -16.66
CA ALA A 76 -2.27 10.45 -15.26
C ALA A 76 -2.98 9.09 -15.06
N ALA A 77 -4.02 8.78 -15.84
CA ALA A 77 -4.68 7.47 -15.83
C ALA A 77 -3.71 6.34 -16.20
N ARG A 78 -2.89 6.52 -17.25
CA ARG A 78 -1.87 5.54 -17.64
C ARG A 78 -0.84 5.34 -16.54
N LEU A 79 -0.35 6.43 -15.95
CA LEU A 79 0.61 6.38 -14.85
C LEU A 79 0.04 5.73 -13.58
N LEU A 80 -1.26 5.89 -13.32
CA LEU A 80 -1.93 5.19 -12.22
C LEU A 80 -1.89 3.66 -12.42
N GLU A 81 -2.23 3.18 -13.62
CA GLU A 81 -2.20 1.74 -13.93
C GLU A 81 -0.78 1.18 -13.93
N GLU A 82 0.18 1.88 -14.55
CA GLU A 82 1.58 1.47 -14.57
C GLU A 82 2.17 1.41 -13.15
N GLY A 83 1.92 2.45 -12.36
CA GLY A 83 2.36 2.53 -10.97
C GLY A 83 1.72 1.45 -10.09
N GLN A 84 0.44 1.13 -10.33
CA GLN A 84 -0.25 0.05 -9.62
C GLN A 84 0.32 -1.33 -9.97
N ALA A 85 0.52 -1.62 -11.25
CA ALA A 85 1.11 -2.88 -11.70
C ALA A 85 2.56 -3.06 -11.21
N ALA A 86 3.35 -1.99 -11.17
CA ALA A 86 4.69 -2.01 -10.61
C ALA A 86 4.68 -2.26 -9.10
N TRP A 87 3.75 -1.63 -8.37
CA TRP A 87 3.57 -1.84 -6.95
C TRP A 87 3.17 -3.28 -6.63
N GLU A 88 2.25 -3.90 -7.37
CA GLU A 88 1.86 -5.31 -7.17
C GLU A 88 3.04 -6.26 -7.32
N LYS A 89 3.91 -6.04 -8.31
CA LYS A 89 5.14 -6.82 -8.49
C LYS A 89 6.11 -6.64 -7.33
N TYR A 90 6.25 -5.41 -6.83
CA TYR A 90 7.09 -5.11 -5.68
C TYR A 90 6.59 -5.83 -4.41
N VAL A 91 5.30 -5.75 -4.10
CA VAL A 91 4.72 -6.41 -2.92
C VAL A 91 4.89 -7.92 -2.99
N ALA A 92 4.61 -8.52 -4.16
CA ALA A 92 4.80 -9.95 -4.35
C ALA A 92 6.26 -10.38 -4.12
N ALA A 93 7.24 -9.59 -4.61
CA ALA A 93 8.65 -9.88 -4.40
C ALA A 93 9.08 -9.69 -2.93
N ASP A 94 8.60 -8.63 -2.27
CA ASP A 94 8.95 -8.29 -0.89
C ASP A 94 8.36 -9.30 0.11
N CYS A 95 7.10 -9.69 -0.05
CA CYS A 95 6.51 -10.69 0.84
C CYS A 95 7.05 -12.10 0.58
N ARG A 96 7.39 -12.44 -0.67
CA ARG A 96 8.11 -13.70 -0.98
C ARG A 96 9.52 -13.74 -0.40
N LEU A 97 10.21 -12.61 -0.25
CA LEU A 97 11.50 -12.57 0.43
C LEU A 97 11.37 -13.09 1.87
N LEU A 98 10.30 -12.72 2.58
CA LEU A 98 10.05 -13.23 3.93
C LEU A 98 9.80 -14.74 3.93
N GLU A 99 9.08 -15.27 2.94
CA GLU A 99 8.89 -16.72 2.79
C GLU A 99 10.22 -17.47 2.69
N THR A 100 11.19 -16.89 1.98
CA THR A 100 12.52 -17.50 1.82
C THR A 100 13.39 -17.41 3.06
N VAL A 101 13.13 -16.45 3.96
CA VAL A 101 13.90 -16.26 5.20
C VAL A 101 13.39 -17.18 6.32
N PHE A 102 12.08 -17.40 6.41
CA PHE A 102 11.47 -18.16 7.52
C PHE A 102 11.37 -19.67 7.28
N GLY A 103 11.59 -20.17 6.06
CA GLY A 103 11.43 -21.60 5.72
C GLY A 103 9.97 -22.06 5.79
N ASP A 104 9.73 -23.37 5.77
CA ASP A 104 8.35 -23.92 5.78
C ASP A 104 7.74 -23.92 7.19
N GLY A 105 6.50 -23.40 7.35
CA GLY A 105 5.72 -23.57 8.58
C GLY A 105 4.74 -22.44 8.90
N ASN A 106 4.02 -22.55 10.02
CA ASN A 106 2.98 -21.58 10.40
C ASN A 106 3.52 -20.15 10.65
N ALA A 107 4.78 -20.01 11.08
CA ALA A 107 5.42 -18.71 11.27
C ALA A 107 5.63 -17.98 9.92
N GLN A 108 5.87 -18.72 8.85
CA GLN A 108 6.01 -18.19 7.48
C GLN A 108 4.68 -17.62 6.99
N SER A 109 3.59 -18.39 7.10
CA SER A 109 2.26 -17.97 6.65
C SER A 109 1.79 -16.69 7.35
N LEU A 110 2.05 -16.55 8.64
CA LEU A 110 1.72 -15.33 9.40
C LEU A 110 2.60 -14.14 9.00
N ALA A 111 3.89 -14.35 8.75
CA ALA A 111 4.81 -13.29 8.33
C ALA A 111 4.46 -12.75 6.93
N SER A 112 4.13 -13.63 5.98
CA SER A 112 3.68 -13.23 4.63
C SER A 112 2.36 -12.48 4.69
N ALA A 113 1.37 -12.99 5.44
CA ALA A 113 0.06 -12.33 5.55
C ALA A 113 0.18 -10.95 6.22
N GLU A 114 1.02 -10.81 7.26
CA GLU A 114 1.31 -9.51 7.86
C GLU A 114 1.98 -8.54 6.87
N CYS A 115 2.90 -9.03 6.03
CA CYS A 115 3.57 -8.23 5.02
C CYS A 115 2.59 -7.65 4.00
N GLU A 116 1.71 -8.48 3.44
CA GLU A 116 0.74 -8.03 2.45
C GLU A 116 -0.22 -6.99 3.02
N VAL A 117 -0.75 -7.23 4.22
CA VAL A 117 -1.64 -6.28 4.90
C VAL A 117 -0.95 -4.91 5.07
N LYS A 118 0.31 -4.88 5.53
CA LYS A 118 1.05 -3.62 5.71
C LYS A 118 1.22 -2.85 4.40
N HIS A 119 1.56 -3.55 3.32
CA HIS A 119 1.68 -2.94 1.99
C HIS A 119 0.35 -2.36 1.51
N TYR A 120 -0.74 -3.12 1.61
CA TYR A 120 -2.07 -2.66 1.19
C TYR A 120 -2.51 -1.43 2.00
N VAL A 121 -2.36 -1.44 3.32
CA VAL A 121 -2.71 -0.30 4.19
C VAL A 121 -1.91 0.95 3.81
N ALA A 122 -0.60 0.81 3.60
CA ALA A 122 0.27 1.93 3.23
C ALA A 122 -0.10 2.49 1.85
N ARG A 123 -0.32 1.62 0.86
CA ARG A 123 -0.71 2.01 -0.49
C ARG A 123 -2.08 2.69 -0.51
N ASN A 124 -3.05 2.17 0.23
CA ASN A 124 -4.38 2.77 0.34
C ASN A 124 -4.33 4.18 0.91
N ARG A 125 -3.49 4.43 1.92
CA ARG A 125 -3.28 5.79 2.44
C ARG A 125 -2.68 6.71 1.37
N GLY A 126 -1.67 6.25 0.63
CA GLY A 126 -1.07 7.03 -0.45
C GLY A 126 -2.07 7.37 -1.56
N LEU A 127 -2.86 6.40 -2.01
CA LEU A 127 -3.90 6.59 -3.03
C LEU A 127 -5.00 7.54 -2.54
N GLU A 128 -5.46 7.38 -1.30
CA GLU A 128 -6.44 8.26 -0.67
C GLU A 128 -5.93 9.70 -0.58
N GLN A 129 -4.66 9.90 -0.22
CA GLN A 129 -4.05 11.23 -0.15
C GLN A 129 -3.97 11.86 -1.54
N ILE A 130 -3.49 11.12 -2.55
CA ILE A 130 -3.44 11.60 -3.93
C ILE A 130 -4.86 11.98 -4.41
N ARG A 131 -5.86 11.16 -4.09
CA ARG A 131 -7.25 11.45 -4.46
C ARG A 131 -7.70 12.77 -3.85
N LYS A 132 -7.55 12.94 -2.53
CA LYS A 132 -8.01 14.13 -1.80
C LYS A 132 -7.30 15.40 -2.25
N ASP A 133 -5.99 15.35 -2.46
CA ASP A 133 -5.19 16.55 -2.69
C ASP A 133 -5.26 17.03 -4.15
N PHE A 134 -5.45 16.11 -5.09
CA PHE A 134 -5.27 16.40 -6.52
C PHE A 134 -6.46 16.01 -7.40
N LEU A 135 -7.34 15.12 -6.94
CA LEU A 135 -8.42 14.58 -7.78
C LEU A 135 -9.81 14.94 -7.28
N ASP A 136 -10.03 15.25 -6.01
CA ASP A 136 -11.33 15.67 -5.47
C ASP A 136 -11.56 17.17 -5.73
#